data_AF-A0A101V852-F1
#
_entry.id   AF-A0A101V852-F1
#
_cell.length_a   1.000
_cell.length_b   1.000
_cell.length_c   1.000
_cell.angle_alpha   90.00
_cell.angle_beta   90.00
_cell.angle_gamma   90.00
#
_symmetry.space_group_name_H-M   'P 1'
#
loop_
_entity.id
_entity.type
_entity.pdbx_description
1 polymer ?
#
loop_
_entity_poly.entity_id
_entity_poly.type
_entity_poly.pdbx_seq_one_letter_code
_entity_poly.pdbx_strand_id
1 'polypeptide(L)' 'MSNMNPQQQMQQLQECIQDCKGVVKEIQNITQKANQTELKSTLKESAHHLEMCIHECDFATKAVN' A
#
# COMPACT_ATOMS: atom_id res chain seq x y z
N MET A 1 -8.89 11.81 -19.58
CA MET A 1 -7.76 10.88 -19.37
C MET A 1 -6.51 11.63 -19.75
N SER A 2 -5.70 12.04 -18.78
CA SER A 2 -4.53 12.88 -19.05
C SER A 2 -3.45 12.06 -19.76
N ASN A 3 -2.92 12.60 -20.86
CA ASN A 3 -1.76 12.06 -21.57
C ASN A 3 -0.50 12.23 -20.69
N MET A 4 -0.32 11.34 -19.72
CA MET A 4 0.89 11.27 -18.91
C MET A 4 1.97 10.51 -19.66
N ASN A 5 3.19 11.07 -19.67
CA ASN A 5 4.37 10.33 -20.12
C ASN A 5 4.57 9.10 -19.21
N PRO A 6 4.91 7.92 -19.75
CA PRO A 6 5.28 6.73 -18.98
C PRO A 6 6.19 7.00 -17.77
N GLN A 7 7.15 7.93 -17.88
CA GLN A 7 8.03 8.30 -16.77
C GLN A 7 7.29 8.98 -15.61
N GLN A 8 6.29 9.82 -15.90
CA GLN A 8 5.46 10.47 -14.88
C GLN A 8 4.50 9.46 -14.22
N GLN A 9 4.00 8.49 -14.98
CA GLN A 9 3.20 7.38 -14.45
C GLN A 9 4.00 6.54 -13.46
N MET A 10 5.26 6.27 -13.80
CA MET A 10 6.19 5.52 -12.94
C MET A 10 6.50 6.26 -11.65
N GLN A 11 6.74 7.57 -11.72
CA GLN A 11 7.01 8.38 -10.54
C GLN A 11 5.77 8.46 -9.62
N GLN A 12 4.58 8.67 -10.17
CA GLN A 12 3.33 8.67 -9.39
C GLN A 12 3.03 7.30 -8.77
N LEU A 13 3.34 6.21 -9.47
CA LEU A 13 3.18 4.87 -8.91
C LEU A 13 4.15 4.62 -7.75
N GLN A 14 5.39 5.10 -7.84
CA GLN A 14 6.35 5.04 -6.75
C GLN A 14 5.90 5.88 -5.54
N GLU A 15 5.36 7.07 -5.77
CA GLU A 15 4.76 7.92 -4.71
C GLU A 15 3.59 7.19 -4.04
N CYS A 16 2.66 6.64 -4.83
CA CYS A 16 1.54 5.83 -4.32
C CYS A 16 2.01 4.64 -3.48
N ILE A 17 3.08 3.94 -3.90
CA ILE A 17 3.68 2.84 -3.13
C ILE A 17 4.18 3.33 -1.75
N GLN A 18 4.80 4.51 -1.68
CA GLN A 18 5.27 5.07 -0.41
C GLN A 18 4.10 5.49 0.50
N ASP A 19 3.06 6.10 -0.08
CA ASP A 19 1.86 6.46 0.66
C ASP A 19 1.16 5.22 1.24
N CYS A 20 1.03 4.16 0.44
CA CYS A 20 0.48 2.88 0.89
C CYS A 20 1.32 2.27 2.04
N LYS A 21 2.66 2.36 2.00
CA LYS A 21 3.53 1.95 3.12
C LYS A 21 3.25 2.76 4.39
N GLY A 22 2.94 4.05 4.25
CA GLY A 22 2.48 4.90 5.35
C GLY A 22 1.16 4.41 5.95
N VAL A 23 0.15 4.15 5.11
CA VAL A 23 -1.16 3.65 5.53
C VAL A 23 -1.06 2.30 6.23
N VAL A 24 -0.24 1.36 5.73
CA VAL A 24 0.03 0.08 6.42
C VAL A 24 0.50 0.31 7.85
N LYS A 25 1.47 1.21 8.04
CA LYS A 25 2.01 1.53 9.37
C LYS A 25 0.95 2.14 10.29
N GLU A 26 0.08 3.00 9.76
CA GLU A 26 -1.05 3.56 10.52
C GLU A 26 -2.05 2.49 10.93
N ILE A 27 -2.43 1.58 10.03
CA ILE A 27 -3.32 0.45 10.34
C ILE A 27 -2.70 -0.44 11.42
N GLN A 28 -1.40 -0.75 11.33
CA GLN A 28 -0.69 -1.52 12.34
C GLN A 28 -0.70 -0.82 13.71
N ASN A 29 -0.50 0.51 13.74
CA ASN A 29 -0.57 1.30 14.98
C ASN A 29 -1.99 1.30 15.59
N ILE A 30 -3.03 1.40 14.76
CA ILE A 30 -4.43 1.32 15.22
C ILE A 30 -4.73 -0.09 15.76
N THR A 31 -4.26 -1.13 15.06
CA THR A 31 -4.39 -2.54 15.45
C THR A 31 -3.81 -2.81 16.84
N GLN A 32 -2.67 -2.18 17.17
CA GLN A 32 -2.04 -2.31 18.48
C GLN A 32 -2.90 -1.72 19.61
N LYS A 33 -3.70 -0.69 19.30
CA LYS A 33 -4.59 0.01 20.24
C LYS A 33 -6.02 -0.57 20.28
N ALA A 34 -6.36 -1.44 19.34
CA ALA A 34 -7.68 -2.06 19.26
C ALA A 34 -7.87 -3.12 20.35
N ASN A 35 -8.91 -2.95 21.18
CA ASN A 35 -9.27 -3.88 22.25
C ASN A 35 -10.23 -4.99 21.79
N GLN A 36 -10.96 -4.77 20.70
CA GLN A 36 -11.89 -5.75 20.15
C GLN A 36 -11.16 -6.74 19.24
N THR A 37 -11.28 -8.03 19.53
CA THR A 37 -10.58 -9.11 18.80
C THR A 37 -10.93 -9.13 17.32
N GLU A 38 -12.22 -8.98 16.98
CA GLU A 38 -12.69 -8.97 15.60
C GLU A 38 -12.10 -7.80 14.82
N LEU A 39 -12.22 -6.57 15.35
CA LEU A 39 -11.61 -5.37 14.75
C LEU A 39 -10.10 -5.54 14.56
N LYS A 40 -9.40 -6.13 15.55
CA LYS A 40 -7.97 -6.40 15.47
C LYS A 40 -7.64 -7.38 14.35
N SER A 41 -8.47 -8.42 14.15
CA SER A 41 -8.31 -9.37 13.06
C SER A 41 -8.53 -8.71 11.71
N THR A 42 -9.60 -7.92 11.55
CA THR A 42 -9.90 -7.20 10.31
C THR A 42 -8.80 -6.22 9.93
N LEU A 43 -8.27 -5.46 10.90
CA LEU A 43 -7.18 -4.52 10.65
C LEU A 43 -5.87 -5.23 10.26
N LYS A 44 -5.56 -6.37 10.87
CA LYS A 44 -4.40 -7.20 10.47
C LYS A 44 -4.54 -7.68 9.03
N GLU A 45 -5.70 -8.21 8.67
CA GLU A 45 -5.95 -8.72 7.32
C GLU A 45 -5.89 -7.58 6.28
N SER A 46 -6.46 -6.42 6.61
CA SER A 46 -6.42 -5.24 5.75
C SER A 46 -4.98 -4.75 5.52
N ALA A 47 -4.16 -4.69 6.57
CA ALA A 47 -2.75 -4.33 6.44
C ALA A 47 -1.99 -5.34 5.58
N HIS A 48 -2.23 -6.64 5.78
CA HIS A 48 -1.60 -7.70 5.00
C HIS A 48 -1.96 -7.63 3.51
N HIS A 49 -3.25 -7.42 3.18
CA HIS A 49 -3.66 -7.23 1.79
C HIS A 49 -3.01 -6.01 1.14
N LEU A 50 -2.91 -4.89 1.87
CA LEU A 50 -2.25 -3.69 1.35
C LEU A 50 -0.75 -3.91 1.12
N GLU A 51 -0.07 -4.67 2.00
CA GLU A 51 1.32 -5.11 1.81
C GLU A 51 1.49 -5.98 0.55
N MET A 52 0.55 -6.89 0.28
CA MET A 52 0.57 -7.68 -0.97
C MET A 52 0.39 -6.80 -2.21
N CYS A 53 -0.58 -5.87 -2.19
CA CYS A 53 -0.76 -4.93 -3.30
C CYS A 53 0.50 -4.08 -3.54
N ILE A 54 1.14 -3.59 -2.48
CA ILE A 54 2.42 -2.87 -2.57
C ILE A 54 3.48 -3.74 -3.25
N HIS A 55 3.58 -5.03 -2.90
CA HIS A 55 4.55 -5.95 -3.49
C HIS A 55 4.30 -6.15 -5.01
N GLU A 56 3.04 -6.32 -5.40
CA GLU A 56 2.65 -6.44 -6.81
C GLU A 56 2.95 -5.16 -7.59
N CYS A 57 2.69 -3.98 -7.01
CA CYS A 57 3.05 -2.69 -7.61
C CYS A 57 4.56 -2.50 -7.71
N ASP A 58 5.34 -2.87 -6.68
CA ASP A 58 6.80 -2.84 -6.69
C ASP A 58 7.37 -3.80 -7.76
N PHE A 59 6.71 -4.92 -8.03
CA PHE A 59 7.10 -5.81 -9.13
C PHE A 59 6.78 -5.19 -10.50
N ALA A 60 5.56 -4.67 -10.67
CA ALA A 60 5.14 -4.02 -11.91
C ALA A 60 6.04 -2.84 -12.28
N THR A 61 6.48 -2.03 -11.31
CA THR A 61 7.41 -0.91 -11.55
C THR A 61 8.80 -1.38 -11.99
N LYS A 62 9.27 -2.52 -11.47
CA LYS A 62 10.58 -3.07 -11.86
C LYS A 62 10.56 -3.75 -13.22
N ALA A 63 9.43 -4.32 -13.63
CA ALA A 63 9.28 -5.01 -14.92
C ALA A 63 9.26 -4.06 -16.14
N VAL A 64 9.04 -2.75 -15.91
CA VAL A 64 8.92 -1.73 -16.96
C VAL A 64 10.17 -0.81 -17.05
N ASN A 65 11.13 -0.97 -16.12
CA ASN A 65 12.47 -0.37 -16.18
C ASN A 65 13.47 -1.35 -16.83
#